data_AF-A0A6P0L8K3-F1
#
_entry.id   AF-A0A6P0L8K3-F1
#
_cell.length_a   1.000
_cell.length_b   1.000
_cell.length_c   1.000
_cell.angle_alpha   90.00
_cell.angle_beta   90.00
_cell.angle_gamma   90.00
#
_symmetry.space_group_name_H-M   'P 1'
#
loop_
_entity.id
_entity.type
_entity.pdbx_description
1 polymer ?
#
loop_
_entity_poly.entity_id
_entity_poly.type
_entity_poly.pdbx_seq_one_letter_code
_entity_poly.pdbx_strand_id
1 'polypeptide(L)'
;MVTLRLIFPILNKSLPYEANNSYYLVFCVLGVLAILSFFFPIRRPMWQRRAYIFAEIACLLLTRIFSQVGLDLLLCIYLAKSCFLLRRRDVIITVVLAGIAWHIGLAWWFMNGFLTDLSNPIEEQKALFEQRVKMIQEAPQVLLADTIFNNLVLYISMSILIILLCFTLVAEYRSRQQAIALTQEVELLAADLERTRIARDIHDSLGHTLTSLDVQLELAQRL
;
A
#
# COMPACT_ATOMS: atom_id res chain seq x y z
N MET A 1 14.25 -11.92 -12.76
CA MET A 1 15.25 -11.08 -13.47
C MET A 1 16.23 -10.36 -12.54
N VAL A 2 15.81 -9.82 -11.38
CA VAL A 2 16.72 -9.18 -10.40
C VAL A 2 17.62 -10.21 -9.68
N THR A 3 17.10 -11.41 -9.40
CA THR A 3 17.86 -12.48 -8.74
C THR A 3 18.98 -13.08 -9.59
N LEU A 4 18.85 -13.07 -10.93
CA LEU A 4 19.89 -13.54 -11.84
C LEU A 4 21.10 -12.59 -11.89
N ARG A 5 20.89 -11.29 -11.63
CA ARG A 5 21.97 -10.28 -11.50
C ARG A 5 22.72 -10.36 -10.16
N LEU A 6 22.17 -11.03 -9.15
CA LEU A 6 22.79 -11.19 -7.83
C LEU A 6 23.84 -12.31 -7.78
N ILE A 7 23.69 -13.35 -8.59
CA ILE A 7 24.58 -14.54 -8.56
C ILE A 7 25.80 -14.34 -9.48
N PHE A 8 25.64 -13.58 -10.57
CA PHE A 8 26.71 -13.31 -11.53
C PHE A 8 27.99 -12.66 -10.93
N PRO A 9 27.93 -11.69 -9.99
CA PRO A 9 29.13 -11.07 -9.43
C PRO A 9 29.87 -11.93 -8.39
N ILE A 10 29.21 -12.93 -7.79
CA ILE A 10 29.86 -13.84 -6.83
C ILE A 10 30.73 -14.87 -7.54
N LEU A 11 30.36 -15.25 -8.77
CA LEU A 11 31.09 -16.25 -9.56
C LEU A 11 32.24 -15.66 -10.38
N ASN A 12 32.21 -14.37 -10.70
CA ASN A 12 33.15 -13.75 -11.63
C ASN A 12 33.91 -12.58 -10.99
N LYS A 13 34.98 -12.91 -10.27
CA LYS A 13 35.84 -11.98 -9.50
C LYS A 13 36.71 -11.04 -10.35
N SER A 14 36.52 -10.99 -11.67
CA SER A 14 37.48 -10.40 -12.62
C SER A 14 36.91 -9.31 -13.54
N LEU A 15 35.77 -8.71 -13.21
CA LEU A 15 35.31 -7.50 -13.90
C LEU A 15 35.53 -6.30 -12.98
N PRO A 16 36.39 -5.33 -13.34
CA PRO A 16 36.48 -4.05 -12.64
C PRO A 16 35.20 -3.27 -12.97
N TYR A 17 34.11 -3.64 -12.31
CA TYR A 17 32.88 -2.89 -12.34
C TYR A 17 33.07 -1.76 -11.34
N GLU A 18 33.42 -0.57 -11.82
CA GLU A 18 33.39 0.64 -11.02
C GLU A 18 31.96 0.82 -10.51
N ALA A 19 31.72 0.34 -9.29
CA ALA A 19 30.45 0.46 -8.60
C ALA A 19 30.23 1.95 -8.33
N ASN A 20 29.60 2.61 -9.31
CA ASN A 20 29.29 4.02 -9.26
C ASN A 20 28.54 4.32 -7.95
N ASN A 21 28.94 5.38 -7.24
CA ASN A 21 28.50 5.74 -5.88
C ASN A 21 26.96 5.75 -5.74
N SER A 22 26.27 5.99 -6.86
CA SER A 22 24.82 5.89 -7.05
C SER A 22 24.19 4.56 -6.62
N TYR A 23 24.83 3.41 -6.87
CA TYR A 23 24.24 2.09 -6.53
C TYR A 23 24.27 1.82 -5.02
N TYR A 24 25.35 2.19 -4.33
CA TYR A 24 25.46 2.03 -2.88
C TYR A 24 24.39 2.84 -2.14
N LEU A 25 24.08 4.05 -2.62
CA LEU A 25 22.98 4.86 -2.09
C LEU A 25 21.63 4.16 -2.22
N VAL A 26 21.35 3.55 -3.38
CA VAL A 26 20.11 2.79 -3.60
C VAL A 26 20.02 1.61 -2.63
N PHE A 27 21.10 0.84 -2.46
CA PHE A 27 21.13 -0.28 -1.51
C PHE A 27 20.95 0.16 -0.05
N CYS A 28 21.60 1.24 0.38
CA CYS A 28 21.41 1.82 1.70
C CYS A 28 19.96 2.24 1.94
N VAL A 29 19.35 2.94 0.98
CA VAL A 29 17.96 3.38 1.09
C VAL A 29 17.00 2.19 1.10
N LEU A 30 17.21 1.17 0.27
CA LEU A 30 16.42 -0.05 0.32
C LEU A 30 16.53 -0.77 1.67
N GLY A 31 17.73 -0.78 2.27
CA GLY A 31 17.95 -1.31 3.63
C GLY A 31 17.18 -0.52 4.68
N VAL A 32 17.27 0.81 4.65
CA VAL A 32 16.52 1.70 5.56
C VAL A 32 15.01 1.51 5.39
N LEU A 33 14.51 1.42 4.16
CA LEU A 33 13.10 1.16 3.86
C LEU A 33 12.65 -0.23 4.33
N ALA A 34 13.49 -1.25 4.19
CA ALA A 34 13.19 -2.59 4.69
C ALA A 34 13.10 -2.63 6.22
N ILE A 35 14.02 -1.95 6.91
CA ILE A 35 14.00 -1.81 8.37
C ILE A 35 12.75 -1.04 8.80
N LEU A 36 12.47 0.12 8.19
CA LEU A 36 11.27 0.89 8.47
C LEU A 36 10.01 0.02 8.27
N SER A 37 9.92 -0.69 7.13
CA SER A 37 8.77 -1.54 6.81
C SER A 37 8.53 -2.65 7.83
N PHE A 38 9.56 -3.11 8.55
CA PHE A 38 9.42 -4.10 9.62
C PHE A 38 8.80 -3.48 10.89
N PHE A 39 9.08 -2.20 11.15
CA PHE A 39 8.53 -1.44 12.28
C PHE A 39 7.20 -0.78 11.93
N PHE A 40 6.15 -1.58 11.71
CA PHE A 40 4.83 -1.09 11.32
C PHE A 40 4.08 -0.42 12.50
N PRO A 41 3.94 0.92 12.56
CA PRO A 41 3.48 1.62 13.76
C PRO A 41 1.93 1.69 13.81
N ILE A 42 1.27 0.53 13.98
CA ILE A 42 -0.20 0.43 14.01
C ILE A 42 -0.83 1.11 15.24
N ARG A 43 -0.19 1.03 16.42
CA ARG A 43 -0.74 1.55 17.70
C ARG A 43 -0.18 2.91 18.14
N ARG A 44 0.59 3.59 17.29
CA ARG A 44 1.26 4.86 17.63
C ARG A 44 0.37 6.07 17.34
N PRO A 45 0.59 7.23 18.02
CA PRO A 45 -0.16 8.46 17.78
C PRO A 45 -0.09 8.91 16.31
N MET A 46 -1.14 9.58 15.84
CA MET A 46 -1.30 9.98 14.43
C MET A 46 -0.11 10.79 13.88
N TRP A 47 0.56 11.59 14.72
CA TRP A 47 1.73 12.37 14.33
C TRP A 47 2.94 11.49 13.97
N GLN A 48 3.17 10.39 14.70
CA GLN A 48 4.26 9.45 14.40
C GLN A 48 4.00 8.70 13.09
N ARG A 49 2.73 8.34 12.82
CA ARG A 49 2.34 7.67 11.57
C ARG A 49 2.51 8.59 10.35
N ARG A 50 2.20 9.88 10.51
CA ARG A 50 2.46 10.90 9.49
C ARG A 50 3.95 11.07 9.24
N ALA A 51 4.74 11.29 10.29
CA ALA A 51 6.19 11.47 10.17
C ALA A 51 6.87 10.26 9.51
N TYR A 52 6.42 9.05 9.83
CA TYR A 52 6.91 7.81 9.24
C TYR A 52 6.68 7.77 7.71
N ILE A 53 5.46 8.05 7.23
CA ILE A 53 5.16 8.04 5.80
C ILE A 53 5.90 9.16 5.06
N PHE A 54 5.97 10.37 5.65
CA PHE A 54 6.73 11.46 5.08
C PHE A 54 8.22 11.13 4.98
N ALA A 55 8.79 10.46 5.98
CA ALA A 55 10.18 10.02 5.96
C ALA A 55 10.43 8.97 4.85
N GLU A 56 9.53 7.99 4.66
CA GLU A 56 9.64 7.00 3.58
C GLU A 56 9.55 7.66 2.20
N ILE A 57 8.58 8.55 1.98
CA ILE A 57 8.41 9.27 0.71
C ILE A 57 9.62 10.19 0.45
N ALA A 58 10.10 10.91 1.46
CA ALA A 58 11.28 11.76 1.34
C ALA A 58 12.53 10.95 0.98
N CYS A 59 12.70 9.77 1.58
CA CYS A 59 13.83 8.88 1.28
C CYS A 59 13.79 8.38 -0.18
N LEU A 60 12.60 8.02 -0.69
CA LEU A 60 12.41 7.63 -2.10
C LEU A 60 12.67 8.79 -3.06
N LEU A 61 12.20 9.99 -2.74
CA LEU A 61 12.47 11.18 -3.55
C LEU A 61 13.97 11.51 -3.57
N LEU A 62 14.67 11.32 -2.45
CA LEU A 62 16.12 11.49 -2.38
C LEU A 62 16.83 10.53 -3.35
N THR A 63 16.42 9.26 -3.41
CA THR A 63 17.02 8.30 -4.36
C THR A 63 16.85 8.70 -5.82
N ARG A 64 15.75 9.39 -6.16
CA ARG A 64 15.51 9.86 -7.54
C ARG A 64 16.43 11.01 -7.94
N ILE A 65 16.78 11.87 -7.00
CA ILE A 65 17.69 13.01 -7.26
C ILE A 65 19.12 12.52 -7.47
N PHE A 66 19.56 11.52 -6.69
CA PHE A 66 20.94 11.06 -6.68
C PHE A 66 21.21 9.81 -7.52
N SER A 67 20.20 9.01 -7.86
CA SER A 67 20.36 7.77 -8.61
C SER A 67 19.52 7.74 -9.89
N GLN A 68 20.09 7.16 -10.94
CA GLN A 68 19.44 6.89 -12.22
C GLN A 68 18.45 5.71 -12.15
N VAL A 69 18.46 4.91 -11.07
CA VAL A 69 17.53 3.78 -10.90
C VAL A 69 16.21 4.28 -10.32
N GLY A 70 15.18 4.32 -11.17
CA GLY A 70 13.82 4.66 -10.75
C GLY A 70 13.21 3.58 -9.86
N LEU A 71 12.85 3.94 -8.62
CA LEU A 71 12.09 3.10 -7.67
C LEU A 71 10.59 3.44 -7.68
N ASP A 72 10.06 3.80 -8.85
CA ASP A 72 8.68 4.23 -9.10
C ASP A 72 7.64 3.23 -8.55
N LEU A 73 7.90 1.93 -8.71
CA LEU A 73 7.02 0.85 -8.23
C LEU A 73 6.90 0.82 -6.70
N LEU A 74 7.96 1.17 -5.98
CA LEU A 74 7.91 1.21 -4.51
C LEU A 74 7.00 2.35 -4.05
N LEU A 75 7.00 3.48 -4.75
CA LEU A 75 6.12 4.62 -4.45
C LEU A 75 4.64 4.17 -4.41
N CYS A 76 4.19 3.38 -5.38
CA CYS A 76 2.84 2.82 -5.40
C CYS A 76 2.50 1.95 -4.18
N ILE A 77 3.45 1.12 -3.72
CA ILE A 77 3.26 0.28 -2.53
C ILE A 77 3.15 1.14 -1.26
N TYR A 78 3.96 2.20 -1.15
CA TYR A 78 3.89 3.11 0.00
C TYR A 78 2.64 3.99 -0.02
N LEU A 79 2.15 4.37 -1.21
CA LEU A 79 0.84 5.02 -1.38
C LEU A 79 -0.29 4.09 -0.91
N ALA A 80 -0.23 2.80 -1.25
CA ALA A 80 -1.19 1.81 -0.73
C ALA A 80 -1.13 1.70 0.80
N LYS A 81 0.08 1.62 1.40
CA LYS A 81 0.25 1.63 2.87
C LYS A 81 -0.33 2.89 3.51
N SER A 82 -0.18 4.05 2.88
CA SER A 82 -0.73 5.30 3.39
C SER A 82 -2.26 5.24 3.52
N CYS A 83 -2.95 4.54 2.62
CA CYS A 83 -4.40 4.36 2.66
C CYS A 83 -4.88 3.59 3.90
N PHE A 84 -4.07 2.66 4.41
CA PHE A 84 -4.36 1.91 5.63
C PHE A 84 -4.02 2.70 6.89
N LEU A 85 -2.94 3.48 6.85
CA LEU A 85 -2.45 4.16 8.05
C LEU A 85 -3.16 5.50 8.29
N LEU A 86 -3.37 6.29 7.25
CA LEU A 86 -3.82 7.66 7.39
C LEU A 86 -5.33 7.79 7.19
N ARG A 87 -5.89 8.89 7.69
CA ARG A 87 -7.29 9.25 7.44
C ARG A 87 -7.43 9.66 5.97
N ARG A 88 -8.60 9.43 5.37
CA ARG A 88 -8.85 9.69 3.93
C ARG A 88 -8.32 11.05 3.43
N ARG A 89 -8.50 12.12 4.22
CA ARG A 89 -8.01 13.47 3.89
C ARG A 89 -6.48 13.56 3.85
N ASP A 90 -5.81 12.95 4.83
CA ASP A 90 -4.35 12.97 4.92
C ASP A 90 -3.71 12.16 3.78
N VAL A 91 -4.34 11.05 3.38
CA VAL A 91 -3.91 10.22 2.24
C VAL A 91 -3.88 11.05 0.95
N ILE A 92 -4.97 11.77 0.66
CA ILE A 92 -5.05 12.62 -0.54
C ILE A 92 -3.94 13.67 -0.52
N ILE A 93 -3.71 14.32 0.62
CA ILE A 93 -2.63 15.31 0.78
C ILE A 93 -1.27 14.66 0.52
N THR A 94 -1.00 13.47 1.07
CA THR A 94 0.29 12.78 0.85
C THR A 94 0.50 12.38 -0.61
N VAL A 95 -0.55 11.94 -1.32
CA VAL A 95 -0.48 11.55 -2.74
C VAL A 95 -0.18 12.76 -3.62
N VAL A 96 -0.85 13.89 -3.36
CA VAL A 96 -0.66 15.13 -4.10
C VAL A 96 0.76 15.67 -3.87
N LEU A 97 1.22 15.73 -2.62
CA LEU A 97 2.57 16.19 -2.28
C LEU A 97 3.64 15.29 -2.89
N ALA A 98 3.48 13.96 -2.80
CA ALA A 98 4.40 13.01 -3.41
C ALA A 98 4.46 13.15 -4.93
N GLY A 99 3.32 13.37 -5.59
CA GLY A 99 3.25 13.58 -7.04
C GLY A 99 3.94 14.87 -7.47
N ILE A 100 3.69 15.99 -6.78
CA ILE A 100 4.36 17.26 -7.05
C ILE A 100 5.87 17.10 -6.91
N ALA A 101 6.33 16.50 -5.80
CA ALA A 101 7.74 16.28 -5.56
C ALA A 101 8.37 15.33 -6.58
N TRP A 102 7.63 14.32 -7.04
CA TRP A 102 8.05 13.41 -8.10
C TRP A 102 8.32 14.14 -9.42
N HIS A 103 7.38 14.98 -9.86
CA HIS A 103 7.51 15.77 -11.09
C HIS A 103 8.65 16.79 -11.00
N ILE A 104 8.85 17.43 -9.84
CA ILE A 104 9.99 18.32 -9.60
C ILE A 104 11.31 17.55 -9.74
N GLY A 105 11.40 16.36 -9.16
CA GLY A 105 12.59 15.49 -9.28
C GLY A 105 12.85 15.05 -10.72
N LEU A 106 11.80 14.75 -11.49
CA LEU A 106 11.91 14.41 -12.91
C LEU A 106 12.44 15.59 -13.74
N ALA A 107 11.91 16.79 -13.51
CA ALA A 107 12.36 18.01 -14.19
C ALA A 107 13.83 18.34 -13.86
N TRP A 108 14.21 18.20 -12.59
CA TRP A 108 15.59 18.39 -12.13
C TRP A 108 16.56 17.39 -12.77
N TRP A 109 16.16 16.12 -12.88
CA TRP A 109 16.96 15.09 -13.54
C TRP A 109 17.14 15.38 -15.03
N PHE A 110 16.06 15.75 -15.73
CA PHE A 110 16.11 16.10 -17.15
C PHE A 110 17.02 17.30 -17.42
N MET A 111 16.94 18.34 -16.58
CA MET A 111 17.78 19.54 -16.66
C MET A 111 19.27 19.20 -16.48
N ASN A 112 19.61 18.43 -15.44
CA ASN A 112 21.02 18.05 -15.20
C ASN A 112 21.57 17.14 -16.29
N GLY A 113 20.79 16.18 -16.77
CA GLY A 113 21.19 15.30 -17.87
C GLY A 113 21.53 16.09 -19.14
N PHE A 114 20.69 17.08 -19.48
CA PHE A 114 20.90 17.98 -20.61
C PHE A 114 22.16 18.85 -20.45
N LEU A 115 22.40 19.40 -19.26
CA LEU A 115 23.58 20.22 -18.98
C LEU A 115 24.90 19.42 -19.00
N THR A 116 24.89 18.18 -18.50
CA THR A 116 26.07 17.30 -18.56
C THR A 116 26.37 16.81 -19.97
N ASP A 117 25.35 16.58 -20.79
CA ASP A 117 25.52 16.17 -22.19
C ASP A 117 26.14 17.32 -23.01
N LEU A 118 25.82 18.59 -22.70
CA LEU A 118 26.41 19.75 -23.35
C LEU A 118 27.92 19.95 -23.05
N SER A 119 28.46 19.27 -22.03
CA SER A 119 29.84 19.44 -21.55
C SER A 119 30.83 18.39 -22.10
N ASN A 120 30.38 17.38 -22.84
CA ASN A 120 31.24 16.30 -23.36
C ASN A 120 31.83 16.64 -24.76
N PRO A 121 33.08 16.21 -25.07
CA PRO A 121 33.79 16.65 -26.28
C PRO A 121 33.24 16.04 -27.59
N ILE A 122 32.46 16.86 -28.30
CA ILE A 122 32.31 17.16 -29.75
C ILE A 122 32.39 16.04 -30.83
N GLU A 123 33.13 14.95 -30.71
CA GLU A 123 33.40 14.07 -31.88
C GLU A 123 32.46 12.86 -32.04
N GLU A 124 32.02 12.25 -30.94
CA GLU A 124 31.02 11.15 -30.97
C GLU A 124 29.57 11.66 -30.86
N GLN A 125 29.39 12.90 -30.38
CA GLN A 125 28.07 13.49 -30.21
C GLN A 125 27.43 13.95 -31.52
N LYS A 126 28.19 14.36 -32.55
CA LYS A 126 27.60 15.01 -33.74
C LYS A 126 26.52 14.19 -34.43
N ALA A 127 26.64 12.87 -34.56
CA ALA A 127 25.65 12.05 -35.26
C ALA A 127 24.36 11.80 -34.42
N LEU A 128 24.50 11.57 -33.11
CA LEU A 128 23.36 11.35 -32.20
C LEU A 128 22.68 12.68 -31.81
N PHE A 129 23.49 13.75 -31.69
CA PHE A 129 23.08 15.13 -31.44
C PHE A 129 22.34 15.68 -32.66
N GLU A 130 22.83 15.52 -33.90
CA GLU A 130 22.07 15.95 -35.10
C GLU A 130 20.70 15.25 -35.22
N GLN A 131 20.62 13.98 -34.84
CA GLN A 131 19.35 13.23 -34.85
C GLN A 131 18.39 13.72 -33.74
N ARG A 132 18.88 13.97 -32.52
CA ARG A 132 18.04 14.49 -31.41
C ARG A 132 17.72 15.97 -31.56
N VAL A 133 18.64 16.77 -32.11
CA VAL A 133 18.46 18.19 -32.43
C VAL A 133 17.43 18.35 -33.53
N LYS A 134 17.40 17.51 -34.58
CA LYS A 134 16.31 17.55 -35.57
C LYS A 134 14.93 17.30 -34.95
N MET A 135 14.81 16.43 -33.96
CA MET A 135 13.54 16.24 -33.21
C MET A 135 13.21 17.39 -32.25
N ILE A 136 14.23 18.05 -31.67
CA ILE A 136 14.06 19.21 -30.78
C ILE A 136 13.76 20.50 -31.58
N GLN A 137 14.28 20.64 -32.79
CA GLN A 137 14.17 21.85 -33.62
C GLN A 137 12.76 22.10 -34.16
N GLU A 138 11.97 21.04 -34.38
CA GLU A 138 10.62 21.22 -34.95
C GLU A 138 9.55 21.56 -33.91
N ALA A 139 9.69 21.17 -32.63
CA ALA A 139 8.81 21.64 -31.54
C ALA A 139 9.29 21.20 -30.13
N PRO A 140 10.27 21.89 -29.50
CA PRO A 140 10.83 21.47 -28.22
C PRO A 140 9.81 21.54 -27.07
N GLN A 141 8.90 22.50 -27.16
CA GLN A 141 7.78 22.69 -26.24
C GLN A 141 6.75 21.56 -26.30
N VAL A 142 6.54 20.94 -27.47
CA VAL A 142 5.51 19.90 -27.65
C VAL A 142 5.99 18.56 -27.11
N LEU A 143 7.26 18.19 -27.33
CA LEU A 143 7.82 16.94 -26.80
C LEU A 143 7.91 16.93 -25.26
N LEU A 144 8.32 18.05 -24.65
CA LEU A 144 8.35 18.19 -23.20
C LEU A 144 6.94 18.19 -22.61
N ALA A 145 6.01 18.93 -23.23
CA ALA A 145 4.62 18.95 -22.79
C ALA A 145 3.98 17.57 -22.90
N ASP A 146 4.19 16.84 -24.00
CA ASP A 146 3.66 15.49 -24.19
C ASP A 146 4.25 14.50 -23.18
N THR A 147 5.56 14.56 -22.93
CA THR A 147 6.21 13.69 -21.93
C THR A 147 5.69 13.96 -20.51
N ILE A 148 5.57 15.24 -20.11
CA ILE A 148 5.07 15.60 -18.78
C ILE A 148 3.59 15.23 -18.66
N PHE A 149 2.79 15.52 -19.68
CA PHE A 149 1.36 15.24 -19.71
C PHE A 149 1.09 13.74 -19.61
N ASN A 150 1.76 12.92 -20.43
CA ASN A 150 1.61 11.46 -20.40
C ASN A 150 2.01 10.88 -19.04
N ASN A 151 3.09 11.35 -18.44
CA ASN A 151 3.49 10.92 -17.09
C ASN A 151 2.49 11.36 -16.01
N LEU A 152 1.95 12.58 -16.11
CA LEU A 152 0.94 13.10 -15.18
C LEU A 152 -0.35 12.28 -15.25
N VAL A 153 -0.84 12.01 -16.46
CA VAL A 153 -2.04 11.20 -16.70
C VAL A 153 -1.86 9.79 -16.14
N LEU A 154 -0.71 9.16 -16.41
CA LEU A 154 -0.41 7.83 -15.91
C LEU A 154 -0.32 7.81 -14.37
N TYR A 155 0.37 8.78 -13.76
CA TYR A 155 0.48 8.88 -12.31
C TYR A 155 -0.88 9.09 -11.63
N ILE A 156 -1.69 10.02 -12.16
CA ILE A 156 -3.03 10.30 -11.62
C ILE A 156 -3.93 9.07 -11.75
N SER A 157 -3.94 8.43 -12.93
CA SER A 157 -4.74 7.24 -13.19
C SER A 157 -4.39 6.10 -12.22
N MET A 158 -3.10 5.78 -12.09
CA MET A 158 -2.63 4.75 -11.17
C MET A 158 -2.92 5.10 -9.71
N SER A 159 -2.73 6.35 -9.30
CA SER A 159 -2.99 6.81 -7.94
C SER A 159 -4.47 6.69 -7.58
N ILE A 160 -5.37 7.13 -8.48
CA ILE A 160 -6.83 7.03 -8.29
C ILE A 160 -7.24 5.57 -8.15
N LEU A 161 -6.75 4.71 -9.05
CA LEU A 161 -7.06 3.27 -9.03
C LEU A 161 -6.63 2.63 -7.71
N ILE A 162 -5.39 2.89 -7.27
CA ILE A 162 -4.84 2.32 -6.03
C ILE A 162 -5.61 2.83 -4.80
N ILE A 163 -5.92 4.13 -4.73
CA ILE A 163 -6.65 4.73 -3.61
C ILE A 163 -8.06 4.15 -3.51
N LEU A 164 -8.77 4.07 -4.64
CA LEU A 164 -10.12 3.50 -4.70
C LEU A 164 -10.10 2.04 -4.24
N LEU A 165 -9.20 1.23 -4.81
CA LEU A 165 -9.05 -0.18 -4.46
C LEU A 165 -8.70 -0.37 -2.97
N CYS A 166 -7.78 0.43 -2.42
CA CYS A 166 -7.43 0.32 -1.01
C CYS A 166 -8.61 0.70 -0.11
N PHE A 167 -9.37 1.76 -0.44
CA PHE A 167 -10.51 2.15 0.38
C PHE A 167 -11.67 1.18 0.29
N THR A 168 -11.94 0.57 -0.87
CA THR A 168 -12.95 -0.48 -1.00
C THR A 168 -12.55 -1.71 -0.20
N LEU A 169 -11.30 -2.16 -0.30
CA LEU A 169 -10.78 -3.29 0.47
C LEU A 169 -10.84 -3.04 1.99
N VAL A 170 -10.46 -1.84 2.46
CA VAL A 170 -10.57 -1.49 3.89
C VAL A 170 -12.03 -1.45 4.34
N ALA A 171 -12.94 -0.93 3.52
CA ALA A 171 -14.36 -0.90 3.84
C ALA A 171 -14.97 -2.32 3.88
N GLU A 172 -14.62 -3.16 2.91
CA GLU A 172 -15.04 -4.54 2.85
C GLU A 172 -14.54 -5.35 4.05
N TYR A 173 -13.27 -5.20 4.39
CA TYR A 173 -12.69 -5.87 5.56
C TYR A 173 -13.42 -5.51 6.85
N ARG A 174 -13.72 -4.22 7.06
CA ARG A 174 -14.49 -3.76 8.23
C ARG A 174 -15.93 -4.29 8.21
N SER A 175 -16.57 -4.28 7.05
CA SER A 175 -17.93 -4.83 6.88
C SER A 175 -17.98 -6.32 7.21
N ARG A 176 -17.00 -7.10 6.72
CA ARG A 176 -16.86 -8.52 7.04
C ARG A 176 -16.66 -8.77 8.53
N GLN A 177 -15.83 -7.96 9.20
CA GLN A 177 -15.64 -8.06 10.65
C GLN A 177 -16.93 -7.78 11.44
N GLN A 178 -17.69 -6.77 11.03
CA GLN A 178 -18.99 -6.46 11.65
C GLN A 178 -20.00 -7.58 11.43
N ALA A 179 -20.06 -8.14 10.22
CA ALA A 179 -20.94 -9.27 9.91
C ALA A 179 -20.60 -10.49 10.78
N ILE A 180 -19.31 -10.82 10.94
CA ILE A 180 -18.89 -11.94 11.80
C ILE A 180 -19.30 -11.69 13.26
N ALA A 181 -19.08 -10.48 13.78
CA ALA A 181 -19.46 -10.13 15.15
C ALA A 181 -20.98 -10.23 15.36
N LEU A 182 -21.78 -9.76 14.39
CA LEU A 182 -23.24 -9.83 14.46
C LEU A 182 -23.74 -11.28 14.35
N THR A 183 -23.15 -12.11 13.49
CA THR A 183 -23.49 -13.54 13.40
C THR A 183 -23.24 -14.24 14.74
N GLN A 184 -22.11 -13.96 15.41
CA GLN A 184 -21.82 -14.52 16.73
C GLN A 184 -22.85 -14.09 17.78
N GLU A 185 -23.30 -12.84 17.75
CA GLU A 185 -24.34 -12.34 18.66
C GLU A 185 -25.69 -13.03 18.41
N VAL A 186 -26.07 -13.21 17.14
CA VAL A 186 -27.29 -13.93 16.75
C VAL A 186 -27.24 -15.40 17.20
N GLU A 187 -26.11 -16.08 17.01
CA GLU A 187 -25.93 -17.47 17.46
C GLU A 187 -26.09 -17.61 18.97
N LEU A 188 -25.50 -16.69 19.75
CA LEU A 188 -25.64 -16.67 21.21
C LEU A 188 -27.10 -16.45 21.63
N LEU A 189 -27.78 -15.50 20.99
CA LEU A 189 -29.18 -15.19 21.30
C LEU A 189 -30.12 -16.33 20.93
N ALA A 190 -29.88 -16.98 19.78
CA ALA A 190 -30.65 -18.15 19.35
C ALA A 190 -30.46 -19.33 20.32
N ALA A 191 -29.23 -19.56 20.81
CA ALA A 191 -28.96 -20.60 21.81
C ALA A 191 -29.66 -20.33 23.15
N ASP A 192 -29.73 -19.08 23.59
CA ASP A 192 -30.42 -18.69 24.84
C ASP A 192 -31.95 -18.82 24.73
N LEU A 193 -32.51 -18.41 23.58
CA LEU A 193 -33.92 -18.61 23.28
C LEU A 193 -34.28 -20.10 23.27
N GLU A 194 -33.43 -20.94 22.66
CA GLU A 194 -33.67 -22.38 22.62
C GLU A 194 -33.58 -23.01 24.01
N ARG A 195 -32.64 -22.59 24.86
CA ARG A 195 -32.58 -23.02 26.27
C ARG A 195 -33.85 -22.63 27.04
N THR A 196 -34.34 -21.41 26.83
CA THR A 196 -35.58 -20.94 27.47
C THR A 196 -36.80 -21.73 27.00
N ARG A 197 -36.85 -22.07 25.71
CA ARG A 197 -37.89 -22.94 25.13
C ARG A 197 -37.86 -24.32 25.78
N ILE A 198 -36.68 -24.94 25.84
CA ILE A 198 -36.49 -26.25 26.48
C ILE A 198 -36.90 -26.21 27.96
N ALA A 199 -36.52 -25.17 28.70
CA ALA A 199 -36.89 -25.03 30.11
C ALA A 199 -38.41 -24.95 30.30
N ARG A 200 -39.13 -24.26 29.41
CA ARG A 200 -40.60 -24.20 29.42
C ARG A 200 -41.22 -25.55 29.09
N ASP A 201 -40.77 -26.22 28.03
CA ASP A 201 -41.28 -27.54 27.64
C ASP A 201 -41.05 -28.58 28.75
N ILE A 202 -39.90 -28.52 29.43
CA ILE A 202 -39.58 -29.34 30.61
C ILE A 202 -40.52 -28.99 31.78
N HIS A 203 -40.74 -27.70 32.06
CA HIS A 203 -41.62 -27.26 33.15
C HIS A 203 -43.06 -27.72 32.94
N ASP A 204 -43.60 -27.54 31.73
CA ASP A 204 -44.98 -27.90 31.40
C ASP A 204 -45.17 -29.42 31.47
N SER A 205 -44.23 -30.19 30.92
CA SER A 205 -44.29 -31.67 30.97
C SER A 205 -44.15 -32.22 32.39
N LEU A 206 -43.15 -31.76 33.17
CA LEU A 206 -42.99 -32.19 34.58
C LEU A 206 -44.19 -31.77 35.44
N GLY A 207 -44.67 -30.53 35.26
CA GLY A 207 -45.82 -30.00 35.99
C GLY A 207 -47.10 -30.80 35.74
N HIS A 208 -47.39 -31.13 34.47
CA HIS A 208 -48.50 -32.02 34.12
C HIS A 208 -48.35 -33.43 34.69
N THR A 209 -47.15 -34.00 34.64
CA THR A 209 -46.92 -35.36 35.12
C THR A 209 -47.07 -35.44 36.65
N LEU A 210 -46.53 -34.47 37.37
CA LEU A 210 -46.64 -34.37 38.82
C LEU A 210 -48.10 -34.18 39.27
N THR A 211 -48.85 -33.28 38.63
CA THR A 211 -50.27 -33.08 38.94
C THR A 211 -51.12 -34.33 38.64
N SER A 212 -50.84 -35.04 37.54
CA SER A 212 -51.52 -36.32 37.25
C SER A 212 -51.20 -37.39 38.29
N LEU A 213 -49.95 -37.47 38.77
CA LEU A 213 -49.55 -38.40 39.82
C LEU A 213 -50.24 -38.09 41.15
N ASP A 214 -50.33 -36.81 41.50
CA ASP A 214 -50.99 -36.34 42.72
C ASP A 214 -52.48 -36.72 42.72
N VAL A 215 -53.19 -36.50 41.60
CA VAL A 215 -54.59 -36.92 41.42
C VAL A 215 -54.75 -38.44 41.53
N GLN A 216 -53.82 -39.22 40.96
CA GLN A 216 -53.85 -40.68 41.06
C GLN A 216 -53.64 -41.18 42.48
N LEU A 217 -52.73 -40.55 43.24
CA LEU A 217 -52.50 -40.87 44.66
C LEU A 217 -53.71 -40.50 45.52
N GLU A 218 -54.33 -39.35 45.29
CA GLU A 218 -55.54 -38.93 46.01
C GLU A 218 -56.72 -39.88 45.74
N LEU A 219 -56.89 -40.33 44.50
CA LEU A 219 -57.89 -41.33 44.14
C LEU A 219 -57.62 -42.69 44.80
N ALA A 220 -56.36 -43.11 44.88
CA ALA A 220 -55.97 -44.37 45.53
C ALA A 220 -56.15 -44.33 47.06
N GLN A 221 -56.09 -43.15 47.69
CA GLN A 221 -56.36 -42.98 49.13
C GLN A 221 -57.86 -42.91 49.47
N ARG A 222 -58.71 -42.56 48.51
CA ARG A 222 -60.18 -42.49 48.71
C ARG A 222 -60.90 -43.82 48.41
N LEU A 223 -60.23 -44.77 47.77
CA LEU A 223 -60.67 -46.17 47.61
C LEU A 223 -60.24 -47.01 48.82
#